data_AF-A0A3R9U6Y2-F1
#
_entry.id   AF-A0A3R9U6Y2-F1
#
_cell.length_a   1.000
_cell.length_b   1.000
_cell.length_c   1.000
_cell.angle_alpha   90.00
_cell.angle_beta   90.00
_cell.angle_gamma   90.00
#
_symmetry.space_group_name_H-M   'P 1'
#
loop_
_entity.id
_entity.type
_entity.pdbx_description
1 polymer ?
#
loop_
_entity_poly.entity_id
_entity_poly.type
_entity_poly.pdbx_seq_one_letter_code
_entity_poly.pdbx_strand_id
1 'polypeptide(L)'
;MPATRAGLGSLDALFTPIGVKDTRRPAGEALALPGDLGRFVGVIERHEYALVLRGDKGAGKTRLLYQLKNLFASVGLSVASFSLEIDKNSTVVAKNTAAYIAPANRVRIKIASEVPQGLATIRQAAEHFDVVAIDSWSKIPGTSPTDFDALRKAYPRTVFLVIFQSTTAGTARGGSSSEYDASAVCQVDLPGIAHFEKNRYATGPADELRYDVNEQRLTT
;
A
#
# COMPACT_ATOMS: atom_id res chain seq x y z
N MET A 1 -35.67 -25.26 -30.79
CA MET A 1 -34.25 -25.57 -31.02
C MET A 1 -33.42 -24.50 -30.31
N PRO A 2 -32.73 -24.80 -29.18
CA PRO A 2 -31.82 -23.82 -28.61
C PRO A 2 -30.60 -23.68 -29.53
N ALA A 3 -30.20 -22.44 -29.80
CA ALA A 3 -29.07 -22.14 -30.67
C ALA A 3 -27.79 -22.78 -30.11
N THR A 4 -27.14 -23.59 -30.94
CA THR A 4 -25.84 -24.19 -30.65
C THR A 4 -24.83 -23.07 -30.46
N ARG A 5 -24.36 -22.84 -29.22
CA ARG A 5 -23.30 -21.87 -28.92
C ARG A 5 -22.02 -22.34 -29.61
N ALA A 6 -21.65 -21.64 -30.68
CA ALA A 6 -20.40 -21.88 -31.39
C ALA A 6 -19.20 -21.51 -30.50
N GLY A 7 -18.27 -22.46 -30.37
CA GLY A 7 -16.84 -22.27 -30.09
C GLY A 7 -16.43 -21.23 -29.05
N LEU A 8 -16.60 -21.53 -27.76
CA LEU A 8 -16.02 -20.76 -26.65
C LEU A 8 -14.55 -21.11 -26.35
N GLY A 9 -13.86 -21.85 -27.22
CA GLY A 9 -12.56 -22.49 -26.89
C GLY A 9 -11.46 -21.56 -26.34
N SER A 10 -11.47 -20.25 -26.64
CA SER A 10 -10.55 -19.28 -26.03
C SER A 10 -11.08 -18.60 -24.76
N LEU A 11 -12.41 -18.52 -24.62
CA LEU A 11 -13.08 -17.93 -23.45
C LEU A 11 -13.20 -18.94 -22.31
N ASP A 12 -13.42 -20.22 -22.60
CA ASP A 12 -13.51 -21.27 -21.58
C ASP A 12 -12.20 -21.39 -20.78
N ALA A 13 -11.06 -21.09 -21.41
CA ALA A 13 -9.77 -21.03 -20.72
C ALA A 13 -9.65 -19.81 -19.78
N LEU A 14 -10.41 -18.73 -19.98
CA LEU A 14 -10.38 -17.55 -19.10
C LEU A 14 -11.13 -17.79 -17.80
N PHE A 15 -12.18 -18.61 -17.82
CA PHE A 15 -13.09 -18.79 -16.68
C PHE A 15 -12.75 -20.04 -15.88
N THR A 16 -12.74 -19.90 -14.56
CA THR A 16 -12.71 -21.03 -13.63
C THR A 16 -14.01 -21.01 -12.84
N PRO A 17 -14.68 -22.16 -12.61
CA PRO A 17 -15.89 -22.20 -11.81
C PRO A 17 -15.68 -21.60 -10.41
N ILE A 18 -16.68 -20.89 -9.88
CA ILE A 18 -16.65 -20.34 -8.52
C ILE A 18 -16.40 -21.49 -7.52
N GLY A 19 -15.42 -21.32 -6.63
CA GLY A 19 -15.02 -22.32 -5.64
C GLY A 19 -13.93 -23.29 -6.10
N VAL A 20 -13.56 -23.30 -7.38
CA VAL A 20 -12.42 -24.05 -7.90
C VAL A 20 -11.20 -23.14 -7.94
N LYS A 21 -10.09 -23.57 -7.31
CA LYS A 21 -8.83 -22.81 -7.35
C LYS A 21 -8.23 -22.88 -8.75
N ASP A 22 -8.01 -21.72 -9.36
CA ASP A 22 -7.23 -21.62 -10.59
C ASP A 22 -5.75 -21.81 -10.25
N THR A 23 -5.21 -23.00 -10.53
CA THR A 23 -3.82 -23.34 -10.25
C THR A 23 -2.83 -22.64 -11.20
N ARG A 24 -3.31 -21.96 -12.25
CA ARG A 24 -2.46 -21.21 -13.19
C ARG A 24 -2.03 -19.86 -12.64
N ARG A 25 -2.71 -19.35 -11.61
CA ARG A 25 -2.31 -18.13 -10.90
C ARG A 25 -1.86 -18.49 -9.49
N PRO A 26 -0.79 -17.85 -8.96
CA PRO A 26 -0.44 -18.02 -7.56
C PRO A 26 -1.63 -17.59 -6.70
N ALA A 27 -2.10 -18.47 -5.81
CA ALA A 27 -3.05 -18.06 -4.78
C ALA A 27 -2.40 -16.96 -3.92
N GLY A 28 -3.16 -15.92 -3.59
CA GLY A 28 -2.70 -14.87 -2.69
C GLY A 28 -2.27 -15.48 -1.36
N GLU A 29 -1.00 -15.32 -0.99
CA GLU A 29 -0.53 -15.75 0.32
C GLU A 29 -1.08 -14.77 1.36
N ALA A 30 -1.95 -15.29 2.23
CA ALA A 30 -2.52 -14.54 3.34
C ALA A 30 -1.44 -14.33 4.41
N LEU A 31 -1.14 -13.08 4.71
CA LEU A 31 -0.13 -12.65 5.65
C LEU A 31 -0.82 -12.04 6.88
N ALA A 32 -0.68 -12.72 8.01
CA ALA A 32 -1.11 -12.18 9.29
C ALA A 32 -0.07 -11.18 9.81
N LEU A 33 -0.51 -9.96 10.12
CA LEU A 33 0.35 -8.90 10.63
C LEU A 33 0.18 -8.75 12.15
N PRO A 34 1.28 -8.55 12.91
CA PRO A 34 1.23 -8.51 14.37
C PRO A 34 0.70 -7.17 14.92
N GLY A 35 0.20 -7.23 16.16
CA GLY A 35 -0.14 -6.06 16.97
C GLY A 35 -1.36 -5.27 16.48
N ASP A 36 -1.59 -4.13 17.13
CA ASP A 36 -2.76 -3.28 16.85
C ASP A 36 -2.76 -2.72 15.44
N LEU A 37 -1.59 -2.33 14.90
CA LEU A 37 -1.50 -1.90 13.51
C LEU A 37 -1.78 -3.06 12.54
N GLY A 38 -1.37 -4.28 12.86
CA GLY A 38 -1.72 -5.47 12.07
C GLY A 38 -3.22 -5.75 12.07
N ARG A 39 -3.87 -5.63 13.22
CA ARG A 39 -5.34 -5.73 13.35
C ARG A 39 -6.06 -4.62 12.58
N PHE A 40 -5.56 -3.39 12.67
CA PHE A 40 -6.08 -2.25 11.91
C PHE A 40 -6.04 -2.51 10.40
N VAL A 41 -4.89 -2.96 9.89
CA VAL A 41 -4.68 -3.23 8.45
C VAL A 41 -5.46 -4.45 7.96
N GLY A 42 -5.63 -5.47 8.81
CA GLY A 42 -6.31 -6.73 8.46
C GLY A 42 -5.37 -7.79 7.88
N VAL A 43 -5.95 -8.88 7.35
CA VAL A 43 -5.19 -10.00 6.77
C VAL A 43 -4.81 -9.66 5.33
N ILE A 44 -3.53 -9.49 5.04
CA ILE A 44 -3.11 -9.07 3.71
C ILE A 44 -2.96 -10.26 2.78
N GLU A 45 -3.65 -10.25 1.63
CA GLU A 45 -3.22 -11.06 0.49
C GLU A 45 -2.28 -10.24 -0.39
N ARG A 46 -1.06 -10.72 -0.62
CA ARG A 46 -0.05 -9.96 -1.37
C ARG A 46 -0.42 -9.67 -2.83
N HIS A 47 -1.36 -10.42 -3.40
CA HIS A 47 -1.69 -10.33 -4.83
C HIS A 47 -2.20 -8.95 -5.21
N GLU A 48 -1.37 -8.21 -5.95
CA GLU A 48 -1.62 -6.83 -6.36
C GLU A 48 -2.01 -5.90 -5.18
N TYR A 49 -1.43 -6.10 -3.99
CA TYR A 49 -1.85 -5.32 -2.82
C TYR A 49 -1.32 -3.89 -2.85
N ALA A 50 -2.21 -2.92 -2.65
CA ALA A 50 -1.84 -1.52 -2.44
C ALA A 50 -2.61 -0.90 -1.27
N LEU A 51 -1.89 -0.24 -0.37
CA LEU A 51 -2.44 0.59 0.69
C LEU A 51 -2.09 2.06 0.40
N VAL A 52 -3.13 2.84 0.13
CA VAL A 52 -3.04 4.28 -0.12
C VAL A 52 -3.30 5.04 1.17
N LEU A 53 -2.38 5.96 1.52
CA LEU A 53 -2.48 6.86 2.66
C LEU A 53 -2.86 8.27 2.19
N ARG A 54 -3.89 8.84 2.82
CA ARG A 54 -4.37 10.21 2.59
C ARG A 54 -4.66 10.93 3.89
N GLY A 55 -5.05 12.19 3.75
CA GLY A 55 -5.45 13.04 4.85
C GLY A 55 -4.69 14.34 4.91
N ASP A 56 -4.99 15.11 5.94
CA ASP A 56 -4.55 16.50 6.02
C ASP A 56 -3.04 16.63 6.14
N LYS A 57 -2.54 17.81 5.77
CA LYS A 57 -1.15 18.16 6.04
C LYS A 57 -0.93 18.15 7.55
N GLY A 58 0.08 17.41 8.00
CA GLY A 58 0.40 17.30 9.43
C GLY A 58 -0.39 16.24 10.20
N ALA A 59 -1.37 15.58 9.59
CA ALA A 59 -2.17 14.54 10.25
C ALA A 59 -1.41 13.26 10.62
N GLY A 60 -0.16 13.10 10.19
CA GLY A 60 0.67 11.95 10.58
C GLY A 60 0.81 10.85 9.54
N LYS A 61 0.41 11.06 8.28
CA LYS A 61 0.59 10.11 7.17
C LYS A 61 2.01 9.51 7.10
N THR A 62 3.04 10.36 7.14
CA THR A 62 4.44 9.90 7.13
C THR A 62 4.76 9.06 8.36
N ARG A 63 4.23 9.38 9.55
CA ARG A 63 4.44 8.58 10.76
C ARG A 63 3.80 7.20 10.61
N LEU A 64 2.56 7.14 10.13
CA LEU A 64 1.87 5.88 9.82
C LEU A 64 2.63 5.07 8.78
N LEU A 65 3.15 5.70 7.71
CA LEU A 65 3.96 5.01 6.71
C LEU A 65 5.22 4.38 7.32
N TYR A 66 5.88 5.06 8.27
CA TYR A 66 7.01 4.46 8.99
C TYR A 66 6.59 3.24 9.82
N GLN A 67 5.46 3.33 10.53
CA GLN A 67 4.94 2.21 11.30
C GLN A 67 4.57 1.02 10.40
N LEU A 68 3.96 1.27 9.24
CA LEU A 68 3.68 0.24 8.24
C LEU A 68 4.97 -0.40 7.70
N LYS A 69 5.99 0.39 7.34
CA LYS A 69 7.30 -0.15 6.93
C LYS A 69 7.88 -1.09 8.00
N ASN A 70 7.80 -0.70 9.28
CA ASN A 70 8.23 -1.55 10.39
C ASN A 70 7.39 -2.82 10.51
N LEU A 71 6.07 -2.72 10.34
CA LEU A 71 5.14 -3.84 10.40
C LEU A 71 5.50 -4.92 9.37
N PHE A 72 5.66 -4.54 8.10
CA PHE A 72 6.03 -5.50 7.06
C PHE A 72 7.46 -6.05 7.24
N ALA A 73 8.41 -5.21 7.65
CA ALA A 73 9.76 -5.68 7.97
C ALA A 73 9.80 -6.66 9.14
N SER A 74 8.87 -6.53 10.11
CA SER A 74 8.79 -7.41 11.28
C SER A 74 8.40 -8.85 10.94
N VAL A 75 7.68 -9.04 9.83
CA VAL A 75 7.31 -10.36 9.28
C VAL A 75 8.29 -10.82 8.20
N GLY A 76 9.48 -10.21 8.14
CA GLY A 76 10.59 -10.66 7.32
C GLY A 76 10.68 -10.06 5.92
N LEU A 77 9.71 -9.23 5.50
CA LEU A 77 9.68 -8.66 4.16
C LEU A 77 10.74 -7.57 3.97
N SER A 78 11.31 -7.52 2.78
CA SER A 78 12.22 -6.47 2.34
C SER A 78 11.46 -5.23 1.89
N VAL A 79 11.94 -4.03 2.27
CA VAL A 79 11.23 -2.76 2.03
C VAL A 79 12.14 -1.75 1.33
N ALA A 80 11.73 -1.29 0.15
CA ALA A 80 12.25 -0.08 -0.47
C ALA A 80 11.40 1.13 -0.05
N SER A 81 12.02 2.17 0.51
CA SER A 81 11.36 3.38 0.98
C SER A 81 11.83 4.59 0.17
N PHE A 82 10.95 5.19 -0.60
CA PHE A 82 11.20 6.43 -1.34
C PHE A 82 10.65 7.62 -0.54
N SER A 83 11.54 8.32 0.16
CA SER A 83 11.25 9.56 0.90
C SER A 83 11.55 10.76 -0.01
N LEU A 84 10.64 11.06 -0.92
CA LEU A 84 10.80 12.07 -1.97
C LEU A 84 10.46 13.49 -1.50
N GLU A 85 9.74 13.62 -0.39
CA GLU A 85 9.45 14.92 0.24
C GLU A 85 10.59 15.40 1.16
N ILE A 86 11.37 14.47 1.73
CA ILE A 86 12.38 14.75 2.77
C ILE A 86 13.65 13.95 2.48
N ASP A 87 14.79 14.63 2.49
CA ASP A 87 16.09 13.99 2.33
C ASP A 87 16.34 12.93 3.42
N LYS A 88 16.89 11.77 3.01
CA LYS A 88 17.15 10.61 3.87
C LYS A 88 18.12 10.91 5.02
N ASN A 89 18.94 11.95 4.90
CA ASN A 89 19.88 12.39 5.93
C ASN A 89 19.28 13.45 6.86
N SER A 90 18.01 13.83 6.67
CA SER A 90 17.32 14.80 7.53
C SER A 90 17.15 14.28 8.96
N THR A 91 17.20 15.20 9.92
CA THR A 91 16.89 14.93 11.34
C THR A 91 15.46 14.40 11.52
N VAL A 92 14.53 14.77 10.63
CA VAL A 92 13.15 14.26 10.65
C VAL A 92 13.11 12.77 10.32
N VAL A 93 13.89 12.32 9.33
CA VAL A 93 14.02 10.89 8.98
C VAL A 93 14.66 10.12 10.11
N ALA A 94 15.72 10.66 10.72
CA ALA A 94 16.36 10.05 11.88
C ALA A 94 15.40 9.91 13.07
N LYS A 95 14.64 10.96 13.39
CA LYS A 95 13.63 10.96 14.46
C LYS A 95 12.52 9.94 14.21
N ASN A 96 11.94 9.92 13.00
CA ASN A 96 10.89 8.95 12.67
C ASN A 96 11.43 7.51 12.66
N THR A 97 12.67 7.29 12.20
CA THR A 97 13.31 5.97 12.24
C THR A 97 13.50 5.51 13.68
N ALA A 98 13.97 6.38 14.57
CA ALA A 98 14.14 6.07 15.98
C ALA A 98 12.81 5.78 16.68
N ALA A 99 11.76 6.54 16.35
CA ALA A 99 10.45 6.41 17.00
C ALA A 99 9.65 5.18 16.54
N TYR A 100 9.72 4.83 15.25
CA TYR A 100 8.75 3.87 14.65
C TYR A 100 9.39 2.63 14.01
N ILE A 101 10.71 2.58 13.84
CA ILE A 101 11.40 1.43 13.25
C ILE A 101 12.26 0.73 14.30
N ALA A 102 11.87 -0.50 14.65
CA ALA A 102 12.62 -1.34 15.56
C ALA A 102 14.05 -1.57 15.03
N PRO A 103 15.10 -1.52 15.86
CA PRO A 103 16.49 -1.70 15.42
C PRO A 103 16.72 -2.95 14.57
N ALA A 104 16.11 -4.09 14.95
CA ALA A 104 16.21 -5.36 14.23
C ALA A 104 15.60 -5.33 12.81
N ASN A 105 14.67 -4.41 12.54
CA ASN A 105 13.99 -4.31 11.26
C ASN A 105 14.72 -3.39 10.28
N ARG A 106 15.64 -2.53 10.75
CA ARG A 106 16.32 -1.52 9.93
C ARG A 106 17.10 -2.13 8.77
N VAL A 107 17.71 -3.31 8.95
CA VAL A 107 18.49 -3.96 7.89
C VAL A 107 17.65 -4.32 6.66
N ARG A 108 16.34 -4.57 6.86
CA ARG A 108 15.37 -4.93 5.81
C ARG A 108 14.78 -3.72 5.10
N ILE A 109 15.03 -2.50 5.59
CA ILE A 109 14.47 -1.27 5.03
C ILE A 109 15.59 -0.46 4.39
N LYS A 110 15.51 -0.25 3.07
CA LYS A 110 16.43 0.62 2.32
C LYS A 110 15.70 1.92 1.98
N ILE A 111 16.37 3.06 2.12
CA ILE A 111 15.79 4.38 1.89
C ILE A 111 16.52 5.13 0.77
N ALA A 112 15.74 5.74 -0.13
CA ALA A 112 16.20 6.66 -1.15
C ALA A 112 15.38 7.96 -1.07
N SER A 113 15.96 9.07 -1.50
CA SER A 113 15.29 10.39 -1.56
C SER A 113 15.12 10.91 -2.98
N GLU A 114 15.40 10.06 -3.96
CA GLU A 114 15.38 10.40 -5.37
C GLU A 114 14.89 9.21 -6.19
N VAL A 115 14.36 9.53 -7.37
CA VAL A 115 13.92 8.59 -8.40
C VAL A 115 14.54 9.04 -9.73
N PRO A 116 15.85 8.78 -9.96
CA PRO A 116 16.58 9.36 -11.08
C PRO A 116 16.00 9.00 -12.45
N GLN A 117 15.29 7.87 -12.55
CA GLN A 117 14.60 7.42 -13.77
C GLN A 117 13.08 7.42 -13.60
N GLY A 118 12.56 8.22 -12.66
CA GLY A 118 11.13 8.33 -12.37
C GLY A 118 10.49 6.97 -12.04
N LEU A 119 9.39 6.66 -12.74
CA LEU A 119 8.66 5.39 -12.55
C LEU A 119 9.53 4.14 -12.81
N ALA A 120 10.53 4.22 -13.70
CA ALA A 120 11.41 3.08 -13.96
C ALA A 120 12.24 2.68 -12.72
N THR A 121 12.63 3.65 -11.88
CA THR A 121 13.29 3.37 -10.60
C THR A 121 12.35 2.63 -9.64
N ILE A 122 11.07 2.99 -9.61
CA ILE A 122 10.06 2.31 -8.79
C ILE A 122 9.85 0.86 -9.26
N ARG A 123 9.82 0.65 -10.58
CA ARG A 123 9.72 -0.69 -11.20
C ARG A 123 10.89 -1.60 -10.81
N GLN A 124 12.12 -1.10 -10.92
CA GLN A 124 13.31 -1.83 -10.47
C GLN A 124 13.23 -2.17 -8.97
N ALA A 125 12.73 -1.25 -8.14
CA ALA A 125 12.53 -1.54 -6.72
C ALA A 125 11.50 -2.66 -6.51
N ALA A 126 10.38 -2.65 -7.26
CA ALA A 126 9.36 -3.68 -7.18
C ALA A 126 9.84 -5.07 -7.63
N GLU A 127 10.87 -5.15 -8.47
CA GLU A 127 11.51 -6.40 -8.89
C GLU A 127 12.38 -7.02 -7.78
N HIS A 128 12.93 -6.19 -6.89
CA HIS A 128 13.92 -6.61 -5.89
C HIS A 128 13.42 -6.62 -4.45
N PHE A 129 12.31 -5.93 -4.16
CA PHE A 129 11.77 -5.78 -2.82
C PHE A 129 10.34 -6.30 -2.74
N ASP A 130 9.98 -6.86 -1.58
CA ASP A 130 8.63 -7.33 -1.29
C ASP A 130 7.64 -6.17 -1.11
N VAL A 131 8.14 -5.04 -0.59
CA VAL A 131 7.35 -3.86 -0.29
C VAL A 131 8.02 -2.61 -0.86
N VAL A 132 7.23 -1.77 -1.51
CA VAL A 132 7.65 -0.45 -2.00
C VAL A 132 6.80 0.62 -1.33
N ALA A 133 7.44 1.42 -0.47
CA ALA A 133 6.84 2.54 0.24
C ALA A 133 7.22 3.88 -0.42
N ILE A 134 6.25 4.76 -0.68
CA ILE A 134 6.45 6.01 -1.44
C ILE A 134 5.81 7.20 -0.71
N ASP A 135 6.63 8.18 -0.33
CA ASP A 135 6.23 9.46 0.28
C ASP A 135 6.80 10.62 -0.55
N SER A 136 6.10 11.18 -1.53
CA SER A 136 4.72 10.91 -1.96
C SER A 136 4.67 10.63 -3.48
N TRP A 137 3.59 10.00 -3.98
CA TRP A 137 3.46 9.67 -5.42
C TRP A 137 3.60 10.88 -6.32
N SER A 138 3.05 12.03 -5.91
CA SER A 138 3.06 13.28 -6.67
C SER A 138 4.46 13.86 -6.91
N LYS A 139 5.51 13.32 -6.28
CA LYS A 139 6.90 13.72 -6.50
C LYS A 139 7.61 12.92 -7.58
N ILE A 140 6.99 11.87 -8.13
CA ILE A 140 7.59 11.09 -9.20
C ILE A 140 7.38 11.83 -10.53
N PRO A 141 8.44 12.16 -11.28
CA PRO A 141 8.30 12.88 -12.54
C PRO A 141 7.53 12.07 -13.59
N GLY A 142 6.63 12.74 -14.32
CA GLY A 142 5.94 12.17 -15.47
C GLY A 142 4.90 11.09 -15.16
N THR A 143 4.49 10.93 -13.88
CA THR A 143 3.46 9.95 -13.51
C THR A 143 2.08 10.58 -13.37
N SER A 144 1.09 9.84 -13.81
CA SER A 144 -0.33 10.02 -13.54
C SER A 144 -0.79 9.03 -12.45
N PRO A 145 -1.99 9.22 -11.86
CA PRO A 145 -2.57 8.23 -10.95
C PRO A 145 -2.90 6.88 -11.62
N THR A 146 -3.21 6.87 -12.92
CA THR A 146 -3.47 5.62 -13.66
C THR A 146 -2.22 4.76 -13.81
N ASP A 147 -1.03 5.36 -13.80
CA ASP A 147 0.23 4.61 -13.82
C ASP A 147 0.41 3.76 -12.55
N PHE A 148 -0.23 4.15 -11.44
CA PHE A 148 -0.15 3.38 -10.20
C PHE A 148 -0.90 2.05 -10.30
N ASP A 149 -2.09 2.03 -10.91
CA ASP A 149 -2.83 0.78 -11.11
C ASP A 149 -2.09 -0.16 -12.08
N ALA A 150 -1.53 0.39 -13.16
CA ALA A 150 -0.70 -0.38 -14.08
C ALA A 150 0.54 -0.97 -13.39
N LEU A 151 1.18 -0.21 -12.49
CA LEU A 151 2.32 -0.67 -11.70
C LEU A 151 1.92 -1.84 -10.78
N ARG A 152 0.82 -1.71 -10.05
CA ARG A 152 0.31 -2.75 -9.13
C ARG A 152 0.01 -4.07 -9.84
N LYS A 153 -0.60 -3.99 -11.03
CA LYS A 153 -0.88 -5.15 -11.91
C LYS A 153 0.38 -5.78 -12.50
N ALA A 154 1.38 -4.96 -12.85
CA ALA A 154 2.64 -5.44 -13.39
C ALA A 154 3.51 -6.16 -12.33
N TYR A 155 3.38 -5.79 -11.05
CA TYR A 155 4.14 -6.35 -9.94
C TYR A 155 3.21 -6.94 -8.87
N PRO A 156 2.46 -8.02 -9.20
CA PRO A 156 1.39 -8.53 -8.36
C PRO A 156 1.89 -9.19 -7.06
N ARG A 157 3.19 -9.37 -6.85
CA ARG A 157 3.74 -9.91 -5.60
C ARG A 157 4.29 -8.82 -4.67
N THR A 158 4.32 -7.58 -5.14
CA THR A 158 4.88 -6.43 -4.45
C THR A 158 3.76 -5.68 -3.75
N VAL A 159 3.93 -5.43 -2.45
CA VAL A 159 3.03 -4.59 -1.66
C VAL A 159 3.41 -3.12 -1.89
N PHE A 160 2.46 -2.30 -2.31
CA PHE A 160 2.67 -0.86 -2.46
C PHE A 160 2.06 -0.08 -1.29
N LEU A 161 2.86 0.73 -0.61
CA LEU A 161 2.43 1.63 0.46
C LEU A 161 2.65 3.07 0.00
N VAL A 162 1.60 3.82 -0.30
CA VAL A 162 1.77 5.07 -1.06
C VAL A 162 1.01 6.21 -0.43
N ILE A 163 1.69 7.33 -0.19
CA ILE A 163 1.04 8.59 0.19
C ILE A 163 0.58 9.32 -1.07
N PHE A 164 -0.71 9.61 -1.13
CA PHE A 164 -1.30 10.58 -2.04
C PHE A 164 -1.71 11.82 -1.24
N GLN A 165 -1.30 13.00 -1.69
CA GLN A 165 -1.71 14.25 -1.05
C GLN A 165 -3.15 14.60 -1.44
N SER A 166 -3.97 14.98 -0.46
CA SER A 166 -5.33 15.50 -0.71
C SER A 166 -5.29 16.85 -1.43
N THR A 167 -6.29 17.13 -2.26
CA THR A 167 -6.59 18.47 -2.79
C THR A 167 -7.27 19.32 -1.72
N THR A 168 -7.32 20.63 -1.96
CA THR A 168 -8.11 21.60 -1.20
C THR A 168 -9.62 21.32 -1.18
N ALA A 169 -10.15 20.45 -2.04
CA ALA A 169 -11.54 20.03 -2.05
C ALA A 169 -11.79 18.69 -1.31
N GLY A 170 -10.80 18.18 -0.57
CA GLY A 170 -10.89 16.92 0.18
C GLY A 170 -10.73 15.65 -0.66
N THR A 171 -10.70 15.73 -1.99
CA THR A 171 -10.42 14.61 -2.91
C THR A 171 -8.92 14.54 -3.24
N ALA A 172 -8.31 13.40 -3.56
CA ALA A 172 -6.86 13.37 -3.87
C ALA A 172 -6.49 14.19 -5.12
N ARG A 173 -5.26 14.76 -5.15
CA ARG A 173 -4.73 15.43 -6.36
C ARG A 173 -4.44 14.37 -7.40
N GLY A 174 -5.38 14.16 -8.33
CA GLY A 174 -5.22 13.15 -9.37
C GLY A 174 -6.52 12.60 -10.00
N GLY A 175 -7.68 12.88 -9.41
CA GLY A 175 -8.91 12.24 -9.86
C GLY A 175 -9.04 10.83 -9.30
N SER A 176 -10.28 10.42 -9.12
CA SER A 176 -10.72 9.31 -8.28
C SER A 176 -10.28 7.90 -8.72
N SER A 177 -9.59 7.73 -9.85
CA SER A 177 -9.31 6.41 -10.45
C SER A 177 -8.36 5.53 -9.62
N SER A 178 -7.21 6.06 -9.20
CA SER A 178 -6.24 5.28 -8.39
C SER A 178 -6.78 4.82 -7.02
N GLU A 179 -7.81 5.50 -6.54
CA GLU A 179 -8.49 5.25 -5.26
C GLU A 179 -9.43 4.03 -5.33
N TYR A 180 -10.17 3.92 -6.43
CA TYR A 180 -11.09 2.81 -6.68
C TYR A 180 -10.35 1.50 -6.96
N ASP A 181 -9.10 1.56 -7.38
CA ASP A 181 -8.34 0.37 -7.75
C ASP A 181 -7.39 -0.14 -6.66
N ALA A 182 -7.08 0.67 -5.64
CA ALA A 182 -6.26 0.24 -4.51
C ALA A 182 -6.97 -0.83 -3.65
N SER A 183 -6.21 -1.73 -3.03
CA SER A 183 -6.75 -2.74 -2.12
C SER A 183 -7.33 -2.14 -0.85
N ALA A 184 -6.65 -1.13 -0.32
CA ALA A 184 -7.06 -0.37 0.84
C ALA A 184 -6.75 1.12 0.70
N VAL A 185 -7.64 1.95 1.22
CA VAL A 185 -7.51 3.41 1.29
C VAL A 185 -7.70 3.82 2.73
N CYS A 186 -6.64 4.35 3.33
CA CYS A 186 -6.61 4.82 4.70
C CYS A 186 -6.50 6.35 4.72
N GLN A 187 -7.47 6.96 5.38
CA GLN A 187 -7.53 8.37 5.68
C GLN A 187 -6.95 8.61 7.07
N VAL A 188 -6.07 9.61 7.20
CA VAL A 188 -5.48 10.03 8.47
C VAL A 188 -5.92 11.46 8.77
N ASP A 189 -6.76 11.63 9.78
CA ASP A 189 -7.28 12.92 10.21
C ASP A 189 -6.48 13.48 11.38
N LEU A 190 -6.52 14.80 11.55
CA LEU A 190 -6.03 15.44 12.77
C LEU A 190 -6.86 14.95 13.97
N PRO A 191 -6.24 14.65 15.13
CA PRO A 191 -4.84 14.89 15.50
C PRO A 191 -3.85 13.74 15.16
N GLY A 192 -4.27 12.72 14.42
CA GLY A 192 -3.47 11.53 14.14
C GLY A 192 -4.29 10.24 14.11
N ILE A 193 -5.57 10.33 13.75
CA ILE A 193 -6.48 9.20 13.77
C ILE A 193 -6.62 8.65 12.36
N ALA A 194 -6.15 7.41 12.18
CA ALA A 194 -6.23 6.68 10.94
C ALA A 194 -7.49 5.80 10.92
N HIS A 195 -8.21 5.80 9.80
CA HIS A 195 -9.35 4.93 9.54
C HIS A 195 -9.36 4.52 8.07
N PHE A 196 -10.01 3.41 7.73
CA PHE A 196 -10.14 2.96 6.34
C PHE A 196 -11.45 3.47 5.73
N GLU A 197 -11.36 4.16 4.60
CA GLU A 197 -12.52 4.42 3.73
C GLU A 197 -12.86 3.18 2.89
N LYS A 198 -11.85 2.34 2.67
CA LYS A 198 -11.94 1.09 1.93
C LYS A 198 -10.88 0.12 2.43
N ASN A 199 -11.28 -1.10 2.75
CA ASN A 199 -10.35 -2.19 3.01
C ASN A 199 -10.98 -3.52 2.57
N ARG A 200 -10.49 -4.07 1.45
CA ARG A 200 -10.98 -5.38 0.93
C ARG A 200 -10.68 -6.56 1.87
N TYR A 201 -9.81 -6.34 2.85
CA TYR A 201 -9.22 -7.37 3.70
C TYR A 201 -9.53 -7.18 5.20
N ALA A 202 -10.51 -6.33 5.51
CA ALA A 202 -10.95 -6.15 6.88
C ALA A 202 -11.56 -7.46 7.41
N THR A 203 -11.16 -7.85 8.62
CA THR A 203 -11.70 -9.02 9.33
C THR A 203 -12.97 -8.71 10.13
N GLY A 204 -13.58 -7.55 9.90
CA GLY A 204 -14.78 -7.02 10.56
C GLY A 204 -15.29 -5.78 9.78
N PRO A 205 -16.27 -5.03 10.30
CA PRO A 205 -16.72 -3.77 9.69
C PRO A 205 -15.52 -2.81 9.55
N ALA A 206 -15.07 -2.58 8.31
CA ALA A 206 -13.86 -1.81 8.01
C ALA A 206 -13.93 -0.35 8.50
N ASP A 207 -15.15 0.12 8.76
CA ASP A 207 -15.55 1.44 9.22
C ASP A 207 -15.45 1.63 10.74
N GLU A 208 -15.30 0.56 11.53
CA GLU A 208 -15.30 0.67 13.00
C GLU A 208 -13.89 0.82 13.60
N LEU A 209 -12.86 0.28 12.96
CA LEU A 209 -11.50 0.34 13.51
C LEU A 209 -10.85 1.68 13.23
N ARG A 210 -10.45 2.35 14.31
CA ARG A 210 -9.63 3.55 14.30
C ARG A 210 -8.30 3.26 14.97
N TYR A 211 -7.23 3.84 14.41
CA TYR A 211 -5.88 3.69 14.92
C TYR A 211 -5.28 5.05 15.21
N ASP A 212 -4.83 5.24 16.45
CA ASP A 212 -4.11 6.45 16.84
C ASP A 212 -2.64 6.30 16.46
N VAL A 213 -2.22 7.09 15.47
CA VAL A 213 -0.86 7.08 14.93
C VAL A 213 0.17 7.56 15.96
N ASN A 214 -0.22 8.41 16.89
CA ASN A 214 0.69 8.94 17.92
C ASN A 214 0.84 7.94 19.08
N GLU A 215 -0.28 7.35 19.52
CA GLU A 215 -0.30 6.37 20.62
C GLU A 215 0.05 4.95 20.17
N GLN A 216 0.11 4.69 18.86
CA GLN A 216 0.44 3.41 18.23
C GLN A 216 -0.48 2.25 18.65
N ARG A 217 -1.78 2.53 18.77
CA ARG A 217 -2.79 1.56 19.22
C ARG A 217 -4.14 1.77 18.56
N LEU A 218 -4.96 0.73 18.57
CA LEU A 218 -6.36 0.86 18.23
C LEU A 218 -7.07 1.73 19.27
N THR A 219 -7.99 2.57 18.81
CA THR A 219 -8.88 3.34 19.69
C THR A 219 -10.22 2.63 19.77
N THR A 220 -10.72 2.44 20.98
CA THR A 220 -12.12 2.07 21.27
C THR A 220 -13.08 3.19 20.92
#